data_AF-A0A399SXI6-F1
#
_entry.id   AF-A0A399SXI6-F1
#
_cell.length_a   1.000
_cell.length_b   1.000
_cell.length_c   1.000
_cell.angle_alpha   90.00
_cell.angle_beta   90.00
_cell.angle_gamma   90.00
#
_symmetry.space_group_name_H-M   'P 1'
#
loop_
_entity.id
_entity.type
_entity.pdbx_description
1 polymer ?
#
loop_
_entity_poly.entity_id
_entity_poly.type
_entity_poly.pdbx_seq_one_letter_code
_entity_poly.pdbx_strand_id
1 'polypeptide(L)'
;MQDKVRLSDVFVCAEGRREFSLPELVHLPWQKSFLRLMEQRLQMVFSAETGDVNVCFAGDRGLRNDFKTQFTAEELRRYVAACLPDERFVLHEVELPLPANPAAFFSRIEGKP
;
A
#
# COMPACT_ATOMS: atom_id res chain seq x y z
N MET A 1 19.60 -5.85 -2.71
CA MET A 1 18.49 -6.69 -3.20
C MET A 1 17.19 -6.02 -2.78
N GLN A 2 16.25 -5.81 -3.70
CA GLN A 2 14.90 -5.39 -3.30
C GLN A 2 14.18 -6.61 -2.75
N ASP A 3 13.75 -6.57 -1.49
CA ASP A 3 12.87 -7.59 -0.96
C ASP A 3 11.53 -7.53 -1.70
N LYS A 4 10.97 -8.68 -1.99
CA LYS A 4 9.68 -8.82 -2.68
C LYS A 4 8.75 -9.72 -1.89
N VAL A 5 7.45 -9.54 -2.09
CA VAL A 5 6.40 -10.35 -1.48
C VAL A 5 5.36 -10.71 -2.54
N ARG A 6 4.75 -11.90 -2.48
CA ARG A 6 3.70 -12.26 -3.44
C ARG A 6 2.40 -11.57 -3.06
N LEU A 7 1.56 -11.22 -4.03
CA LEU A 7 0.26 -10.63 -3.72
C LEU A 7 -0.64 -11.58 -2.90
N SER A 8 -0.44 -12.89 -2.98
CA SER A 8 -1.09 -13.87 -2.08
C SER A 8 -0.72 -13.70 -0.61
N ASP A 9 0.44 -13.12 -0.31
CA ASP A 9 0.86 -12.80 1.06
C ASP A 9 0.44 -11.38 1.46
N VAL A 10 -0.05 -10.58 0.51
CA VAL A 10 -0.57 -9.22 0.71
C VAL A 10 -2.07 -9.24 0.95
N PHE A 11 -2.81 -10.04 0.19
CA PHE A 11 -4.27 -10.12 0.22
C PHE A 11 -4.77 -11.49 0.65
N VAL A 12 -5.93 -11.51 1.32
CA VAL A 12 -6.67 -12.73 1.61
C VAL A 12 -7.46 -13.12 0.37
N CYS A 13 -7.10 -14.24 -0.25
CA CYS A 13 -7.82 -14.78 -1.40
C CYS A 13 -8.88 -15.79 -0.94
N ALA A 14 -10.12 -15.64 -1.41
CA ALA A 14 -11.13 -16.70 -1.28
C ALA A 14 -10.78 -17.85 -2.24
N GLU A 15 -10.97 -19.09 -1.79
CA GLU A 15 -10.59 -20.27 -2.55
C GLU A 15 -11.27 -20.31 -3.93
N GLY A 16 -10.49 -20.62 -4.97
CA GLY A 16 -10.98 -20.88 -6.32
C GLY A 16 -10.77 -19.75 -7.34
N ARG A 17 -10.58 -18.50 -6.91
CA ARG A 17 -10.32 -17.37 -7.83
C ARG A 17 -8.83 -17.10 -7.97
N ARG A 18 -8.32 -17.08 -9.21
CA ARG A 18 -6.88 -16.91 -9.49
C ARG A 18 -6.54 -15.55 -10.11
N GLU A 19 -7.41 -15.00 -10.94
CA GLU A 19 -7.17 -13.76 -11.68
C GLU A 19 -8.02 -12.60 -11.11
N PHE A 20 -7.38 -11.45 -10.98
CA PHE A 20 -7.92 -10.23 -10.40
C PHE A 20 -7.55 -9.02 -11.25
N SER A 21 -8.41 -8.01 -11.21
CA SER A 21 -8.15 -6.70 -11.80
C SER A 21 -7.87 -5.63 -10.73
N LEU A 22 -7.28 -4.50 -11.14
CA LEU A 22 -7.01 -3.36 -10.24
C LEU A 22 -8.27 -2.87 -9.47
N PRO A 23 -9.47 -2.75 -10.07
CA PRO A 23 -10.67 -2.37 -9.32
C PRO A 23 -11.05 -3.40 -8.24
N GLU A 24 -10.81 -4.68 -8.48
CA GLU A 24 -11.20 -5.75 -7.57
C GLU A 24 -10.28 -5.84 -6.35
N LEU A 25 -9.02 -5.42 -6.50
CA LEU A 25 -8.04 -5.32 -5.42
C LEU A 25 -8.55 -4.50 -4.22
N VAL A 26 -9.35 -3.46 -4.48
CA VAL A 26 -9.90 -2.57 -3.44
C VAL A 26 -10.78 -3.35 -2.45
N HIS A 27 -11.42 -4.41 -2.92
CA HIS A 27 -12.36 -5.22 -2.14
C HIS A 27 -11.70 -6.39 -1.42
N LEU A 28 -10.42 -6.67 -1.69
CA LEU A 28 -9.71 -7.75 -1.04
C LEU A 28 -9.28 -7.37 0.39
N PRO A 29 -9.48 -8.26 1.38
CA PRO A 29 -8.96 -8.04 2.73
C PRO A 29 -7.43 -8.09 2.71
N TRP A 30 -6.80 -7.26 3.55
CA TRP A 30 -5.36 -7.30 3.76
C TRP A 30 -4.97 -8.45 4.70
N GLN A 31 -3.84 -9.09 4.40
CA GLN A 31 -3.19 -10.00 5.33
C GLN A 31 -2.63 -9.21 6.53
N LYS A 32 -2.97 -9.63 7.75
CA LYS A 32 -2.49 -8.97 8.99
C LYS A 32 -0.96 -9.01 9.11
N SER A 33 -0.33 -10.08 8.62
CA SER A 33 1.12 -10.22 8.58
C SER A 33 1.77 -9.17 7.67
N PHE A 34 1.16 -8.90 6.52
CA PHE A 34 1.65 -7.88 5.60
C PHE A 34 1.51 -6.46 6.18
N LEU A 35 0.38 -6.14 6.83
CA LEU A 35 0.23 -4.83 7.47
C LEU A 35 1.33 -4.60 8.53
N ARG A 36 1.58 -5.59 9.39
CA ARG A 36 2.66 -5.52 10.39
C ARG A 36 4.04 -5.36 9.76
N LEU A 37 4.29 -6.05 8.64
CA LEU A 37 5.54 -5.91 7.90
C LEU A 37 5.71 -4.48 7.38
N MET A 38 4.66 -3.89 6.81
CA MET A 38 4.69 -2.50 6.35
C MET A 38 4.90 -1.53 7.51
N GLU A 39 4.23 -1.72 8.65
CA GLU A 39 4.42 -0.89 9.83
C GLU A 39 5.88 -0.89 10.31
N GLN A 40 6.50 -2.07 10.35
CA GLN A 40 7.90 -2.22 10.76
C GLN A 40 8.86 -1.57 9.77
N ARG A 41 8.66 -1.77 8.46
CA ARG A 41 9.56 -1.22 7.42
C ARG A 41 9.43 0.29 7.29
N LEU A 42 8.22 0.81 7.37
CA LEU A 42 7.96 2.23 7.29
C LEU A 42 8.23 2.94 8.63
N GLN A 43 8.31 2.22 9.75
CA GLN A 43 8.33 2.82 11.09
C GLN A 43 7.11 3.73 11.32
N MET A 44 5.96 3.32 10.79
CA MET A 44 4.70 4.06 10.80
C MET A 44 3.58 3.11 11.21
N VAL A 45 2.51 3.64 11.81
CA VAL A 45 1.36 2.83 12.21
C VAL A 45 0.35 2.77 11.07
N PHE A 46 -0.23 1.60 10.83
CA PHE A 46 -1.33 1.47 9.88
C PHE A 46 -2.60 2.09 10.47
N SER A 47 -3.16 3.08 9.79
CA SER A 47 -4.45 3.67 10.15
C SER A 47 -5.55 3.14 9.24
N ALA A 48 -6.56 2.52 9.85
CA ALA A 48 -7.79 2.11 9.17
C ALA A 48 -8.76 3.28 8.98
N GLU A 49 -8.52 4.42 9.64
CA GLU A 49 -9.36 5.61 9.54
C GLU A 49 -8.99 6.38 8.27
N THR A 50 -10.00 6.72 7.46
CA THR A 50 -9.91 7.70 6.36
C THR A 50 -9.96 9.14 6.88
N GLY A 51 -9.89 9.32 8.21
CA GLY A 51 -10.07 10.61 8.85
C GLY A 51 -8.87 11.51 8.59
N ASP A 52 -9.14 12.69 8.03
CA ASP A 52 -8.25 13.83 8.11
C ASP A 52 -7.67 13.91 9.52
N VAL A 53 -6.40 13.55 9.64
CA VAL A 53 -5.63 13.95 10.81
C VAL A 53 -5.62 15.46 10.71
N ASN A 54 -6.53 16.11 11.45
CA ASN A 54 -6.59 17.55 11.62
C ASN A 54 -5.30 17.98 12.34
N VAL A 55 -4.20 17.99 11.60
CA VAL A 55 -3.06 18.83 11.91
C VAL A 55 -3.47 20.19 11.39
N CYS A 56 -3.97 21.05 12.28
CA CYS A 56 -4.19 22.46 12.00
C CYS A 56 -2.88 23.11 11.55
N PHE A 57 -2.57 23.05 10.25
CA PHE A 57 -1.72 24.00 9.59
C PHE A 57 -2.54 24.64 8.50
N ALA A 58 -2.87 25.91 8.72
CA ALA A 58 -3.56 26.75 7.77
C ALA A 58 -2.88 26.66 6.39
N GLY A 59 -3.55 26.03 5.44
CA GLY A 59 -3.41 26.36 4.02
C GLY A 59 -2.27 25.74 3.22
N ASP A 60 -1.58 24.69 3.67
CA ASP A 60 -0.51 24.08 2.86
C ASP A 60 -0.87 22.66 2.37
N ARG A 61 -0.99 22.48 1.04
CA ARG A 61 -1.22 21.18 0.37
C ARG A 61 -0.04 20.20 0.46
N GLY A 62 0.94 20.51 1.31
CA GLY A 62 2.19 19.78 1.43
C GLY A 62 2.56 19.58 2.89
N LEU A 63 1.79 18.76 3.61
CA LEU A 63 2.39 18.02 4.71
C LEU A 63 3.49 17.17 4.08
N ARG A 64 4.75 17.63 4.19
CA ARG A 64 5.89 16.88 3.69
C ARG A 64 5.80 15.48 4.28
N ASN A 65 5.80 14.45 3.42
CA ASN A 65 5.65 13.06 3.86
C ASN A 65 6.67 12.65 4.94
N ASP A 66 7.79 13.38 5.02
CA ASP A 66 8.81 13.29 6.06
C ASP A 66 8.27 13.41 7.51
N PHE A 67 7.07 13.95 7.71
CA PHE A 67 6.44 14.10 9.03
C PHE A 67 5.26 13.17 9.28
N LYS A 68 4.87 12.33 8.31
CA LYS A 68 3.79 11.36 8.53
C LYS A 68 4.26 10.24 9.44
N THR A 69 3.50 9.99 10.50
CA THR A 69 3.72 8.88 11.45
C THR A 69 2.77 7.70 11.20
N GLN A 70 1.81 7.87 10.28
CA GLN A 70 0.81 6.87 9.93
C GLN A 70 0.64 6.78 8.41
N PHE A 71 0.30 5.58 7.93
CA PHE A 71 -0.11 5.35 6.54
C PHE A 71 -1.48 4.69 6.52
N THR A 72 -2.24 4.99 5.48
CA THR A 72 -3.64 4.58 5.32
C THR A 72 -3.79 3.38 4.39
N ALA A 73 -4.95 2.73 4.45
CA ALA A 73 -5.33 1.72 3.47
C ALA A 73 -5.31 2.26 2.03
N GLU A 74 -5.68 3.52 1.81
CA GLU A 74 -5.69 4.14 0.49
C GLU A 74 -4.27 4.31 -0.07
N GLU A 75 -3.34 4.82 0.74
CA GLU A 75 -1.94 4.96 0.34
C GLU A 75 -1.30 3.60 0.05
N LEU A 76 -1.61 2.59 0.86
CA LEU A 76 -1.13 1.23 0.62
C LEU A 76 -1.73 0.63 -0.66
N ARG A 77 -3.01 0.88 -0.96
CA ARG A 77 -3.64 0.49 -2.23
C ARG A 77 -2.97 1.18 -3.42
N ARG A 78 -2.74 2.49 -3.34
CA ARG A 78 -2.02 3.25 -4.38
C ARG A 78 -0.63 2.68 -4.60
N TYR A 79 0.07 2.30 -3.53
CA TYR A 79 1.39 1.70 -3.62
C TYR A 79 1.34 0.38 -4.36
N VAL A 80 0.41 -0.51 -3.99
CA VAL A 80 0.20 -1.78 -4.68
C VAL A 80 -0.11 -1.54 -6.15
N ALA A 81 -1.11 -0.71 -6.47
CA ALA A 81 -1.48 -0.39 -7.85
C ALA A 81 -0.31 0.17 -8.67
N ALA A 82 0.51 1.06 -8.09
CA ALA A 82 1.67 1.64 -8.76
C ALA A 82 2.79 0.64 -9.04
N CYS A 83 2.78 -0.52 -8.37
CA CYS A 83 3.76 -1.60 -8.54
C CYS A 83 3.30 -2.71 -9.48
N LEU A 84 2.03 -2.74 -9.86
CA LEU A 84 1.50 -3.79 -10.72
C LEU A 84 1.84 -3.50 -12.19
N PRO A 85 2.26 -4.53 -12.96
CA PRO A 85 2.65 -4.35 -14.35
C PRO A 85 1.46 -4.22 -15.31
N ASP A 86 0.33 -4.86 -14.99
CA ASP A 86 -0.80 -5.07 -15.90
C ASP A 86 -2.14 -4.76 -15.21
N GLU A 87 -3.19 -4.51 -16.01
CA GLU A 87 -4.56 -4.29 -15.51
C GLU A 87 -5.18 -5.53 -14.87
N ARG A 88 -4.69 -6.72 -15.25
CA ARG A 88 -5.09 -8.02 -14.72
C ARG A 88 -3.87 -8.84 -14.33
N PHE A 89 -3.99 -9.58 -13.24
CA PHE A 89 -2.87 -10.30 -12.65
C PHE A 89 -3.34 -11.53 -11.86
N VAL A 90 -2.44 -12.49 -11.71
CA VAL A 90 -2.64 -13.68 -10.88
C VAL A 90 -1.94 -13.48 -9.54
N LEU A 91 -2.68 -13.55 -8.43
CA LEU A 91 -2.15 -13.22 -7.08
C LEU A 91 -0.92 -14.05 -6.68
N HIS A 92 -0.86 -15.30 -7.14
CA HIS A 92 0.22 -16.24 -6.80
C HIS A 92 1.47 -16.09 -7.67
N GLU A 93 1.38 -15.38 -8.79
CA GLU A 93 2.46 -15.21 -9.76
C GLU A 93 3.10 -13.83 -9.67
N VAL A 94 2.33 -12.83 -9.22
CA VAL A 94 2.81 -11.45 -9.14
C VAL A 94 3.50 -11.16 -7.82
N GLU A 95 4.69 -10.59 -7.93
CA GLU A 95 5.51 -10.12 -6.83
C GLU A 95 5.45 -8.59 -6.72
N LEU A 96 5.20 -8.12 -5.51
CA LEU A 96 5.26 -6.71 -5.12
C LEU A 96 6.64 -6.40 -4.52
N PRO A 97 7.34 -5.36 -4.99
CA PRO A 97 8.53 -4.87 -4.30
C PRO A 97 8.14 -4.26 -2.94
N LEU A 98 8.93 -4.52 -1.91
CA LEU A 98 8.76 -3.88 -0.61
C LEU A 98 9.52 -2.55 -0.58
N PRO A 99 8.92 -1.47 -0.04
CA PRO A 99 9.61 -0.20 0.09
C PRO A 99 10.74 -0.32 1.11
N ALA A 100 11.87 0.33 0.83
CA ALA A 100 13.02 0.32 1.72
C ALA A 100 12.81 1.22 2.96
N ASN A 101 12.00 2.26 2.83
CA ASN A 101 11.71 3.28 3.84
C ASN A 101 10.46 4.09 3.44
N PRO A 102 9.97 5.01 4.29
CA PRO A 102 8.84 5.89 3.97
C PRO A 102 9.01 6.71 2.70
N ALA A 103 10.18 7.28 2.46
CA ALA A 103 10.43 8.10 1.28
C ALA A 103 10.23 7.29 -0.02
N ALA A 104 10.72 6.05 -0.08
CA ALA A 104 10.52 5.15 -1.22
C ALA A 104 9.06 4.74 -1.41
N PHE A 105 8.31 4.59 -0.32
CA PHE A 105 6.88 4.30 -0.36
C PHE A 105 6.08 5.48 -0.92
N PHE A 106 6.25 6.68 -0.36
CA PHE A 106 5.52 7.88 -0.77
C PHE A 106 5.91 8.37 -2.17
N SER A 107 7.20 8.34 -2.51
CA SER A 107 7.66 8.67 -3.86
C SER A 107 7.06 7.78 -4.95
N ARG A 108 6.61 6.56 -4.62
CA ARG A 108 5.97 5.64 -5.58
C ARG A 108 4.52 6.03 -5.89
N ILE A 109 3.86 6.69 -4.95
CA ILE A 109 2.43 7.02 -5.01
C ILE A 109 2.17 8.51 -5.23
N GLU A 110 3.16 9.37 -4.98
CA GLU A 110 3.14 10.77 -5.40
C GLU A 110 3.40 10.88 -6.91
N GLY A 111 2.41 11.39 -7.66
CA GLY A 111 2.55 11.66 -9.10
C GLY A 111 1.86 10.68 -10.04
N LYS A 112 1.11 9.69 -9.53
CA LYS A 112 0.14 8.93 -10.35
C LYS A 112 -1.29 9.31 -9.93
N PRO A 113 -2.14 9.73 -10.90
CA PRO A 113 -3.53 10.11 -10.64
C PRO A 113 -4.36 8.96 -10.07
#